data_AF-A0A1M6UL61-F1
#
_entry.id   AF-A0A1M6UL61-F1
#
_cell.length_a   1.000
_cell.length_b   1.000
_cell.length_c   1.000
_cell.angle_alpha   90.00
_cell.angle_beta   90.00
_cell.angle_gamma   90.00
#
_symmetry.space_group_name_H-M   'P 1'
#
loop_
_entity.id
_entity.type
_entity.pdbx_description
1 polymer ?
#
loop_
_entity_poly.entity_id
_entity_poly.type
_entity_poly.pdbx_seq_one_letter_code
_entity_poly.pdbx_strand_id
1 'polypeptide(L)' 'MQRRRSAPHTFEENIAAEKSKLEAQVAKLKPGPQMDGLLKKIRARDRIHMNEWLSSPGLQPPT' A
#
# COMPACT_ATOMS: atom_id res chain seq x y z
N MET A 1 29.95 -15.15 9.08
CA MET A 1 28.62 -14.96 9.68
C MET A 1 27.67 -14.52 8.57
N GLN A 2 26.90 -15.45 7.98
CA GLN A 2 25.95 -15.11 6.92
C GLN A 2 24.77 -14.34 7.54
N ARG A 3 24.59 -13.07 7.16
CA ARG A 3 23.41 -12.30 7.56
C ARG A 3 22.21 -12.87 6.81
N ARG A 4 21.28 -13.49 7.53
CA ARG A 4 19.96 -13.83 6.98
C ARG A 4 19.24 -12.52 6.65
N ARG A 5 19.15 -12.19 5.36
CA ARG A 5 18.30 -11.09 4.88
C ARG A 5 16.86 -11.60 4.92
N SER A 6 15.98 -10.86 5.57
CA SER A 6 14.53 -11.11 5.49
C SER A 6 14.08 -11.03 4.04
N ALA A 7 13.09 -11.85 3.67
CA ALA A 7 12.50 -11.80 2.34
C ALA A 7 12.03 -10.37 2.05
N PRO A 8 12.29 -9.83 0.84
CA PRO A 8 11.77 -8.53 0.46
C PRO A 8 10.25 -8.60 0.41
N HIS A 9 9.58 -7.64 1.06
CA HIS A 9 8.14 -7.52 0.97
C HIS A 9 7.71 -7.27 -0.48
N THR A 10 6.59 -7.85 -0.87
CA THR A 10 5.97 -7.55 -2.17
C THR A 10 5.48 -6.10 -2.21
N PHE A 11 5.21 -5.57 -3.41
CA PHE A 11 4.67 -4.23 -3.54
C PHE A 11 3.36 -4.05 -2.76
N GLU A 12 2.46 -5.02 -2.84
CA GLU A 12 1.17 -5.03 -2.13
C GLU A 12 1.35 -5.05 -0.61
N GLU A 13 2.27 -5.87 -0.09
CA GLU A 13 2.60 -5.88 1.34
C GLU A 13 3.11 -4.54 1.84
N ASN A 14 3.95 -3.86 1.05
CA ASN A 14 4.44 -2.52 1.39
C ASN A 14 3.31 -1.48 1.37
N ILE A 15 2.40 -1.55 0.40
CA ILE A 15 1.22 -0.69 0.33
C ILE A 15 0.30 -0.91 1.53
N ALA A 16 0.05 -2.17 1.91
CA ALA A 16 -0.77 -2.52 3.06
C ALA A 16 -0.13 -2.06 4.39
N ALA A 17 1.17 -2.27 4.56
CA ALA A 17 1.90 -1.81 5.74
C ALA A 17 1.84 -0.28 5.89
N GLU A 18 1.99 0.44 4.78
CA GLU A 18 1.94 1.91 4.82
C GLU A 18 0.51 2.43 5.05
N LYS A 19 -0.52 1.75 4.52
CA LYS A 19 -1.92 2.05 4.84
C LYS A 19 -2.19 1.90 6.33
N SER A 20 -1.74 0.80 6.94
CA SER A 20 -1.89 0.55 8.38
C SER A 20 -1.22 1.65 9.23
N LYS A 21 -0.03 2.12 8.81
CA LYS A 21 0.62 3.27 9.48
C LYS A 21 -0.19 4.55 9.40
N LEU A 22 -0.84 4.82 8.26
CA LEU A 22 -1.68 6.00 8.10
C LEU A 22 -2.95 5.91 8.96
N GLU A 23 -3.57 4.74 9.05
CA GLU A 23 -4.71 4.49 9.94
C GLU A 23 -4.34 4.69 11.40
N ALA A 24 -3.18 4.19 11.83
CA ALA A 24 -2.65 4.40 13.17
C ALA A 24 -2.36 5.89 13.47
N GLN A 25 -2.00 6.69 12.47
CA GLN A 25 -1.83 8.14 12.61
C GLN A 25 -3.20 8.85 12.72
N VAL A 26 -4.16 8.46 11.88
CA VAL A 26 -5.54 8.99 11.93
C VAL A 26 -6.17 8.74 13.30
N ALA A 27 -6.00 7.54 13.86
CA ALA A 27 -6.54 7.18 15.18
C ALA A 27 -6.02 8.07 16.33
N LYS A 28 -4.87 8.72 16.16
CA LYS A 28 -4.25 9.61 17.16
C LYS A 28 -4.59 11.08 16.95
N LEU A 29 -5.13 11.45 15.79
CA LEU A 29 -5.42 12.83 15.44
C LEU A 29 -6.84 13.22 15.85
N LYS A 30 -7.00 14.50 16.19
CA LYS A 30 -8.33 15.09 16.33
C LYS A 30 -8.91 15.36 14.93
N PRO A 31 -10.24 15.32 14.77
CA PRO A 31 -10.89 15.71 13.53
C PRO A 31 -10.43 17.08 13.05
N GLY A 32 -10.06 17.17 11.77
CA GLY A 32 -9.56 18.40 11.16
C GLY A 32 -8.80 18.14 9.86
N PRO A 33 -8.28 19.21 9.22
CA PRO A 33 -7.71 19.15 7.86
C PRO A 33 -6.56 18.14 7.73
N GLN A 34 -5.79 17.95 8.80
CA GLN A 34 -4.68 16.99 8.83
C GLN A 34 -5.18 15.55 8.77
N MET A 35 -6.25 15.23 9.53
CA MET A 35 -6.89 13.92 9.49
C MET A 35 -7.52 13.66 8.11
N ASP A 36 -8.18 14.66 7.54
CA ASP A 36 -8.79 14.57 6.20
C ASP A 36 -7.74 14.33 5.11
N GLY A 37 -6.59 14.98 5.21
CA GLY A 37 -5.45 14.76 4.32
C GLY A 37 -4.94 13.32 4.38
N LEU A 38 -4.86 12.71 5.57
CA LEU A 38 -4.47 11.31 5.72
C LEU A 38 -5.55 10.36 5.20
N LEU A 39 -6.83 10.61 5.48
CA LEU A 39 -7.94 9.83 4.95
C LEU A 39 -7.98 9.85 3.41
N LYS A 40 -7.67 11.00 2.80
CA LYS A 40 -7.55 11.11 1.33
C LYS A 40 -6.40 10.24 0.79
N LYS A 41 -5.26 10.17 1.49
CA LYS A 41 -4.13 9.30 1.12
C LYS A 41 -4.48 7.82 1.25
N ILE A 42 -5.17 7.43 2.33
CA ILE A 42 -5.65 6.06 2.54
C ILE A 42 -6.56 5.65 1.37
N ARG A 43 -7.56 6.46 1.04
CA ARG A 43 -8.49 6.20 -0.06
C ARG A 43 -7.81 6.13 -1.43
N ALA A 44 -6.80 6.95 -1.67
CA ALA A 44 -6.06 6.92 -2.93
C ALA A 44 -5.30 5.60 -3.12
N ARG A 45 -4.76 5.02 -2.04
CA ARG A 45 -4.06 3.73 -2.08
C ARG A 45 -4.97 2.57 -2.38
N ASP A 46 -6.19 2.57 -1.84
CA ASP A 46 -7.19 1.55 -2.12
C ASP A 46 -7.66 1.53 -3.58
N ARG A 47 -7.44 2.61 -4.34
CA ARG A 47 -7.85 2.70 -5.75
C ARG A 47 -6.78 2.22 -6.72
N ILE A 48 -5.57 1.94 -6.26
CA ILE A 48 -4.44 1.58 -7.11
C ILE A 48 -4.24 0.05 -7.00
N HIS A 49 -5.00 -0.70 -7.79
CA HIS A 49 -4.81 -2.15 -7.95
C HIS A 49 -3.86 -2.45 -9.11
N MET A 50 -2.64 -1.89 -9.08
CA MET A 50 -1.67 -2.06 -10.18
C MET A 50 -1.33 -3.54 -10.44
N ASN A 51 -1.34 -4.38 -9.40
CA ASN A 51 -1.07 -5.80 -9.56
C ASN A 51 -2.15 -6.51 -10.39
N GLU A 52 -3.44 -6.14 -10.23
CA GLU A 52 -4.52 -6.69 -11.08
C GLU A 52 -4.29 -6.33 -12.55
N TRP A 53 -3.92 -5.08 -12.83
CA TRP A 53 -3.57 -4.65 -14.19
C TRP A 53 -2.38 -5.44 -14.76
N LEU A 54 -1.28 -5.55 -14.00
CA LEU A 54 -0.08 -6.26 -14.45
C LEU A 54 -0.31 -7.77 -14.64
N SER A 55 -1.25 -8.36 -13.91
CA SER A 55 -1.63 -9.76 -14.03
C SER A 55 -2.68 -10.05 -15.11
N SER A 56 -3.17 -9.01 -15.80
CA SER A 56 -4.22 -9.18 -16.82
C SER A 56 -3.71 -10.04 -18.00
N PRO A 57 -4.47 -11.06 -18.44
CA PRO A 57 -4.05 -11.96 -19.52
C PRO A 57 -3.69 -11.24 -20.82
N GLY A 58 -4.33 -10.11 -21.12
CA GLY A 58 -4.07 -9.31 -22.31
C GLY A 58 -2.78 -8.49 -22.26
N LEU A 59 -2.14 -8.37 -21.10
CA LEU A 59 -0.87 -7.66 -20.89
C LEU A 59 0.30 -8.62 -20.62
N GLN A 60 0.04 -9.92 -20.50
CA GLN A 60 1.09 -10.92 -20.39
C GLN A 60 1.59 -11.32 -21.79
N PRO A 61 2.91 -11.51 -21.96
CA PRO A 61 3.44 -12.00 -23.22
C PRO A 61 2.88 -13.40 -23.53
N PRO A 62 2.57 -13.71 -24.80
CA PRO A 62 2.11 -15.04 -25.17
C PRO A 62 3.18 -16.09 -24.84
N THR A 63 2.73 -17.19 -24.22
CA THR A 63 3.56 -18.37 -23.89
C THR A 63 3.86 -19.21 -25.11
#